data_AF-A0A538QT48-F1
#
_entry.id   AF-A0A538QT48-F1
#
_cell.length_a   1.000
_cell.length_b   1.000
_cell.length_c   1.000
_cell.angle_alpha   90.00
_cell.angle_beta   90.00
_cell.angle_gamma   90.00
#
_symmetry.space_group_name_H-M   'P 1'
#
loop_
_entity.id
_entity.type
_entity.pdbx_description
1 polymer ?
#
loop_
_entity_poly.entity_id
_entity_poly.type
_entity_poly.pdbx_seq_one_letter_code
_entity_poly.pdbx_strand_id
1 'polypeptide(L)'
;MNPLAELAYDGQTREFALRGPAMDLINWLNIVVLIAGGILAASGLIVAKKPDAKQLIDKLVPYQAVIGVALLALGLIHLLWWLGHGLLTGVTHGSFFAIVMLVMTVVSILLGFLFGMPQIAKWMPGQGGAENKGMELSNKLAPYQGILGLVGLAAALLALLYRLHILSVGF
;
A
#
# COMPACT_ATOMS: atom_id res chain seq x y z
N MET A 1 16.85 28.25 14.34
CA MET A 1 16.12 27.24 13.53
C MET A 1 15.19 27.98 12.58
N ASN A 2 14.96 27.46 11.37
CA ASN A 2 14.03 28.07 10.41
C ASN A 2 12.59 27.91 10.95
N PRO A 3 11.78 28.99 11.08
CA PRO A 3 10.40 28.91 11.53
C PRO A 3 9.53 27.93 10.71
N LEU A 4 9.84 27.75 9.42
CA LEU A 4 9.16 26.78 8.56
C LEU A 4 9.52 25.33 8.94
N ALA A 5 10.74 25.07 9.41
CA ALA A 5 11.14 23.74 9.88
C ALA A 5 10.48 23.38 11.22
N GLU A 6 10.21 24.38 12.07
CA GLU A 6 9.49 24.20 13.34
C GLU A 6 7.99 23.96 13.12
N LEU A 7 7.38 24.65 12.15
CA LEU A 7 6.00 24.39 11.72
C LEU A 7 5.81 23.02 11.07
N ALA A 8 6.76 22.61 10.21
CA ALA A 8 6.75 21.27 9.61
C ALA A 8 6.91 20.18 10.68
N TYR A 9 7.80 20.39 11.67
CA TYR A 9 7.98 19.50 12.81
C TYR A 9 6.70 19.42 13.67
N ASP A 10 6.08 20.56 14.01
CA ASP A 10 4.85 20.61 14.81
C ASP A 10 3.67 19.91 14.12
N GLY A 11 3.49 20.16 12.81
CA GLY A 11 2.51 19.48 11.97
C GLY A 11 2.73 17.96 11.93
N GLN A 12 3.99 17.53 11.81
CA GLN A 12 4.37 16.12 11.84
C GLN A 12 4.07 15.48 13.20
N THR A 13 4.44 16.11 14.31
CA THR A 13 4.09 15.63 15.67
C THR A 13 2.58 15.60 15.94
N ARG A 14 1.81 16.53 15.36
CA ARG A 14 0.34 16.55 15.49
C ARG A 14 -0.33 15.45 14.68
N GLU A 15 0.12 15.20 13.45
CA GLU A 15 -0.39 14.09 12.64
C GLU A 15 -0.04 12.73 13.24
N PHE A 16 1.17 12.59 13.83
CA PHE A 16 1.55 11.43 14.64
C PHE A 16 0.70 11.32 15.92
N ALA A 17 0.44 12.42 16.64
CA ALA A 17 -0.38 12.40 17.85
C ALA A 17 -1.85 12.00 17.59
N LEU A 18 -2.38 12.29 16.39
CA LEU A 18 -3.71 11.84 15.96
C LEU A 18 -3.74 10.36 15.54
N ARG A 19 -2.58 9.78 15.20
CA ARG A 19 -2.42 8.36 14.89
C ARG A 19 -2.02 7.60 16.14
N GLY A 20 -2.98 6.93 16.78
CA GLY A 20 -2.68 6.04 17.90
C GLY A 20 -1.66 4.94 17.50
N PRO A 21 -0.95 4.34 18.48
CA PRO A 21 0.13 3.37 18.25
C PRO A 21 -0.28 2.16 17.38
N ALA A 22 -1.58 1.81 17.40
CA ALA A 22 -2.14 0.77 16.54
C ALA A 22 -2.07 1.13 15.04
N MET A 23 -2.42 2.37 14.67
CA MET A 23 -2.34 2.82 13.28
C MET A 23 -0.89 2.91 12.80
N ASP A 24 0.02 3.26 13.70
CA ASP A 24 1.44 3.28 13.39
C ASP A 24 1.99 1.89 13.07
N LEU A 25 1.57 0.87 13.82
CA LEU A 25 1.91 -0.53 13.52
C LEU A 25 1.29 -0.98 12.20
N ILE A 26 0.01 -0.68 11.98
CA ILE A 26 -0.70 -0.99 10.72
C ILE A 26 0.01 -0.39 9.51
N ASN A 27 0.49 0.86 9.61
CA ASN A 27 1.28 1.51 8.58
C ASN A 27 2.58 0.74 8.29
N TRP A 28 3.31 0.31 9.33
CA TRP A 28 4.57 -0.45 9.17
C TRP A 28 4.33 -1.79 8.48
N LEU A 29 3.28 -2.50 8.90
CA LEU A 29 2.87 -3.75 8.26
C LEU A 29 2.52 -3.53 6.79
N ASN A 30 1.76 -2.47 6.48
CA ASN A 30 1.38 -2.18 5.11
C ASN A 30 2.58 -1.86 4.22
N ILE A 31 3.56 -1.09 4.71
CA ILE A 31 4.82 -0.83 3.97
C ILE A 31 5.50 -2.15 3.58
N VAL A 32 5.71 -3.05 4.55
CA VAL A 32 6.44 -4.31 4.32
C VAL A 32 5.68 -5.22 3.35
N VAL A 33 4.36 -5.37 3.56
CA VAL A 33 3.54 -6.23 2.72
C VAL A 33 3.40 -5.63 1.31
N LEU A 34 3.31 -4.31 1.17
CA LEU A 34 3.24 -3.64 -0.13
C LEU A 34 4.55 -3.72 -0.91
N ILE A 35 5.70 -3.72 -0.23
CA ILE A 35 6.99 -4.03 -0.87
C ILE A 35 6.98 -5.46 -1.42
N ALA A 36 6.58 -6.45 -0.61
CA ALA A 36 6.53 -7.84 -1.05
C ALA A 36 5.53 -8.06 -2.22
N GLY A 37 4.32 -7.50 -2.10
CA GLY A 37 3.31 -7.55 -3.14
C GLY A 37 3.70 -6.81 -4.40
N GLY A 38 4.37 -5.66 -4.28
CA GLY A 38 4.88 -4.89 -5.41
C GLY A 38 5.99 -5.61 -6.17
N ILE A 39 6.91 -6.28 -5.46
CA ILE A 39 7.94 -7.14 -6.07
C ILE A 39 7.28 -8.30 -6.84
N LEU A 40 6.30 -8.97 -6.23
CA LEU A 40 5.56 -10.06 -6.90
C LEU A 40 4.83 -9.56 -8.15
N ALA A 41 4.12 -8.43 -8.03
CA ALA A 41 3.35 -7.83 -9.12
C ALA A 41 4.24 -7.39 -10.29
N ALA A 42 5.38 -6.76 -10.00
CA ALA A 42 6.35 -6.28 -10.99
C ALA A 42 7.41 -7.34 -11.38
N SER A 43 7.27 -8.59 -10.94
CA SER A 43 8.28 -9.64 -11.09
C SER A 43 8.76 -9.82 -12.54
N GLY A 44 7.86 -9.85 -13.52
CA GLY A 44 8.23 -9.97 -14.94
C GLY A 44 9.13 -8.82 -15.43
N LEU A 45 8.88 -7.59 -14.98
CA LEU A 45 9.69 -6.41 -15.32
C LEU A 45 11.04 -6.44 -14.61
N ILE A 46 11.06 -6.88 -13.35
CA ILE A 46 12.28 -7.00 -12.55
C ILE A 46 13.19 -8.07 -13.15
N VAL A 47 12.67 -9.28 -13.40
CA VAL A 47 13.42 -10.42 -13.93
C VAL A 47 13.95 -10.13 -15.34
N ALA A 48 13.20 -9.40 -16.17
CA ALA A 48 13.67 -8.98 -17.48
C ALA A 48 14.94 -8.10 -17.43
N LYS A 49 15.14 -7.34 -16.34
CA LYS A 49 16.32 -6.49 -16.15
C LYS A 49 17.39 -7.14 -15.27
N LYS A 50 16.98 -8.01 -14.33
CA LYS A 50 17.82 -8.70 -13.35
C LYS A 50 17.38 -10.16 -13.25
N PRO A 51 17.85 -11.04 -14.16
CA PRO A 51 17.45 -12.45 -14.17
C PRO A 51 17.80 -13.20 -12.88
N ASP A 52 18.87 -12.79 -12.20
CA ASP A 52 19.31 -13.28 -10.90
C ASP A 52 18.27 -13.08 -9.78
N ALA A 53 17.42 -12.05 -9.89
CA ALA A 53 16.36 -11.78 -8.92
C ALA A 53 15.25 -12.85 -8.93
N LYS A 54 15.14 -13.65 -10.00
CA LYS A 54 14.08 -14.66 -10.15
C LYS A 54 14.05 -15.63 -8.97
N GLN A 55 15.21 -16.14 -8.55
CA GLN A 55 15.29 -17.12 -7.46
C GLN A 55 14.74 -16.58 -6.14
N LEU A 56 14.92 -15.28 -5.87
CA LEU A 56 14.41 -14.63 -4.66
C LEU A 56 12.91 -14.35 -4.76
N ILE A 57 12.45 -13.90 -5.93
CA ILE A 57 11.03 -13.63 -6.17
C ILE A 57 10.20 -14.93 -6.12
N ASP A 58 10.73 -16.04 -6.65
CA ASP A 58 10.07 -17.34 -6.61
C ASP A 58 9.77 -17.80 -5.17
N LYS A 59 10.55 -17.36 -4.17
CA LYS A 59 10.28 -17.63 -2.74
C LYS A 59 9.06 -16.89 -2.20
N LEU A 60 8.65 -15.79 -2.83
CA LEU A 60 7.47 -15.02 -2.44
C LEU A 60 6.18 -15.59 -3.05
N VAL A 61 6.27 -16.30 -4.18
CA VAL A 61 5.11 -16.83 -4.94
C VAL A 61 4.17 -17.68 -4.06
N PRO A 62 4.64 -18.62 -3.22
CA PRO A 62 3.76 -19.40 -2.35
C PRO A 62 2.93 -18.56 -1.37
N TYR A 63 3.41 -17.35 -1.04
CA TYR A 63 2.75 -16.45 -0.11
C TYR A 63 1.85 -15.42 -0.81
N GLN A 64 1.73 -15.45 -2.14
CA GLN A 64 0.99 -14.44 -2.92
C GLN A 64 -0.45 -14.25 -2.41
N ALA A 65 -1.17 -15.34 -2.12
CA ALA A 65 -2.55 -15.25 -1.63
C ALA A 65 -2.62 -14.56 -0.24
N VAL A 66 -1.72 -14.91 0.67
CA VAL A 66 -1.67 -14.31 2.02
C VAL A 66 -1.28 -12.84 1.93
N ILE A 67 -0.31 -12.50 1.08
CA ILE A 67 0.07 -11.11 0.77
C ILE A 67 -1.14 -10.34 0.23
N GLY A 68 -1.88 -10.92 -0.71
CA GLY A 68 -3.09 -10.30 -1.28
C GLY A 68 -4.16 -10.01 -0.24
N VAL A 69 -4.51 -10.99 0.59
CA VAL A 69 -5.51 -10.80 1.66
C VAL A 69 -5.04 -9.76 2.67
N ALA A 70 -3.75 -9.77 3.05
CA ALA A 70 -3.19 -8.78 3.96
C ALA A 70 -3.23 -7.36 3.37
N LEU A 71 -2.85 -7.18 2.10
CA LEU A 71 -2.93 -5.89 1.41
C LEU A 71 -4.35 -5.36 1.33
N LEU A 72 -5.31 -6.23 1.04
CA LEU A 72 -6.71 -5.84 0.98
C LEU A 72 -7.22 -5.39 2.35
N ALA A 73 -6.96 -6.17 3.40
CA ALA A 73 -7.39 -5.84 4.75
C ALA A 73 -6.74 -4.54 5.26
N LEU A 74 -5.41 -4.41 5.12
CA LEU A 74 -4.67 -3.22 5.54
C LEU A 74 -5.14 -2.00 4.73
N GLY A 75 -5.26 -2.10 3.41
CA GLY A 75 -5.75 -1.03 2.56
C GLY A 75 -7.15 -0.54 2.94
N LEU A 76 -8.08 -1.46 3.25
CA LEU A 76 -9.42 -1.10 3.71
C LEU A 76 -9.39 -0.42 5.09
N ILE A 77 -8.55 -0.87 6.02
CA ILE A 77 -8.39 -0.20 7.33
C ILE A 77 -7.90 1.24 7.15
N HIS A 78 -6.91 1.47 6.27
CA HIS A 78 -6.45 2.83 5.98
C HIS A 78 -7.56 3.67 5.34
N LEU A 79 -8.29 3.11 4.37
CA LEU A 79 -9.39 3.83 3.72
C LEU A 79 -10.47 4.27 4.72
N LEU A 80 -10.87 3.39 5.63
CA LEU A 80 -11.85 3.71 6.67
C LEU A 80 -11.32 4.77 7.63
N TRP A 81 -10.04 4.68 8.00
CA TRP A 81 -9.38 5.71 8.80
C TRP A 81 -9.38 7.07 8.10
N TRP A 82 -9.02 7.12 6.82
CA TRP A 82 -9.08 8.35 6.00
C TRP A 82 -10.49 8.93 5.94
N LEU A 83 -11.51 8.09 5.77
CA LEU A 83 -12.90 8.53 5.74
C LEU A 83 -13.36 9.11 7.08
N GLY A 84 -12.97 8.50 8.19
CA GLY A 84 -13.33 8.96 9.55
C GLY A 84 -12.63 10.25 10.00
N HIS A 85 -11.44 10.53 9.47
CA HIS A 85 -10.63 11.70 9.84
C HIS A 85 -10.61 12.82 8.78
N GLY A 86 -11.40 12.66 7.71
CA GLY A 86 -11.48 13.57 6.58
C GLY A 86 -10.44 13.25 5.51
N LEU A 87 -10.89 12.61 4.41
CA LEU A 87 -10.08 12.30 3.22
C LEU A 87 -9.30 13.51 2.70
N LEU A 88 -9.87 14.71 2.87
CA LEU A 88 -9.36 15.95 2.31
C LEU A 88 -8.60 16.82 3.32
N THR A 89 -8.76 16.66 4.64
CA THR A 89 -8.11 17.55 5.61
C THR A 89 -6.58 17.39 5.60
N GLY A 90 -6.07 16.16 5.39
CA GLY A 90 -4.64 15.90 5.20
C GLY A 90 -4.11 16.24 3.80
N VAL A 91 -4.95 16.19 2.76
CA VAL A 91 -4.57 16.49 1.37
C VAL A 91 -4.62 17.98 1.08
N THR A 92 -5.54 18.73 1.70
CA THR A 92 -5.69 20.19 1.52
C THR A 92 -4.53 21.00 2.08
N HIS A 93 -3.73 20.42 2.98
CA HIS A 93 -2.51 21.04 3.49
C HIS A 93 -1.26 20.71 2.66
N GLY A 94 -1.42 20.03 1.52
CA GLY A 94 -0.32 19.84 0.55
C GLY A 94 0.81 18.94 1.05
N SER A 95 0.65 18.22 2.17
CA SER A 95 1.67 17.33 2.69
C SER A 95 1.93 16.21 1.68
N PHE A 96 3.08 16.26 0.99
CA PHE A 96 3.56 15.22 0.09
C PHE A 96 3.38 13.81 0.69
N PHE A 97 3.57 13.69 2.01
CA PHE A 97 3.32 12.47 2.76
C PHE A 97 1.87 11.95 2.68
N ALA A 98 0.86 12.82 2.77
CA ALA A 98 -0.54 12.44 2.67
C ALA A 98 -0.85 11.83 1.29
N ILE A 99 -0.28 12.39 0.22
CA ILE A 99 -0.42 11.86 -1.15
C ILE A 99 0.21 10.48 -1.26
N VAL A 100 1.43 10.30 -0.75
CA VAL A 100 2.12 9.00 -0.75
C VAL A 100 1.30 7.95 0.00
N MET A 101 0.77 8.29 1.18
CA MET A 101 -0.06 7.39 1.97
C MET A 101 -1.40 7.04 1.29
N LEU A 102 -2.01 7.99 0.56
CA LEU A 102 -3.22 7.73 -0.22
C LEU A 102 -2.92 6.79 -1.40
N VAL A 103 -1.83 7.02 -2.14
CA VAL A 103 -1.38 6.14 -3.23
C VAL A 103 -1.12 4.73 -2.69
N MET A 104 -0.41 4.61 -1.56
CA MET A 104 -0.22 3.31 -0.89
C MET A 104 -1.55 2.64 -0.57
N THR A 105 -2.52 3.38 -0.01
CA THR A 105 -3.84 2.85 0.34
C THR A 105 -4.54 2.29 -0.90
N VAL A 106 -4.60 3.06 -1.98
CA VAL A 106 -5.24 2.66 -3.23
C VAL A 106 -4.54 1.44 -3.82
N VAL A 107 -3.21 1.47 -3.97
CA VAL A 107 -2.48 0.35 -4.59
C VAL A 107 -2.54 -0.92 -3.73
N SER A 108 -2.53 -0.81 -2.40
CA SER A 108 -2.72 -1.95 -1.51
C SER A 108 -4.07 -2.61 -1.74
N ILE A 109 -5.15 -1.82 -1.88
CA ILE A 109 -6.47 -2.35 -2.20
C ILE A 109 -6.45 -3.04 -3.57
N LEU A 110 -5.91 -2.40 -4.60
CA LEU A 110 -5.90 -2.95 -5.96
C LEU A 110 -5.10 -4.25 -6.07
N LEU A 111 -3.87 -4.28 -5.54
CA LEU A 111 -3.06 -5.51 -5.49
C LEU A 111 -3.68 -6.56 -4.55
N GLY A 112 -4.34 -6.11 -3.48
CA GLY A 112 -5.05 -6.98 -2.56
C GLY A 112 -6.23 -7.68 -3.19
N PHE A 113 -7.02 -6.98 -4.02
CA PHE A 113 -8.04 -7.60 -4.86
C PHE A 113 -7.39 -8.61 -5.82
N LEU A 114 -6.39 -8.16 -6.57
CA LEU A 114 -5.73 -8.97 -7.60
C LEU A 114 -5.18 -10.31 -7.08
N PHE A 115 -4.53 -10.30 -5.91
CA PHE A 115 -3.90 -11.49 -5.34
C PHE A 115 -4.78 -12.25 -4.34
N GLY A 116 -5.65 -11.53 -3.62
CA GLY A 116 -6.43 -12.07 -2.51
C GLY A 116 -7.79 -12.61 -2.90
N MET A 117 -8.47 -12.04 -3.89
CA MET A 117 -9.83 -12.45 -4.25
C MET A 117 -9.96 -13.91 -4.69
N PRO A 118 -9.05 -14.48 -5.49
CA PRO A 118 -9.14 -15.90 -5.83
C PRO A 118 -9.14 -16.82 -4.61
N GLN A 119 -8.51 -16.40 -3.51
CA GLN A 119 -8.50 -17.14 -2.25
C GLN A 119 -9.75 -16.85 -1.40
N ILE A 120 -10.18 -15.58 -1.33
CA ILE A 120 -11.39 -15.18 -0.61
C ILE A 120 -12.64 -15.84 -1.21
N ALA A 121 -12.73 -15.93 -2.54
CA ALA A 121 -13.83 -16.61 -3.24
C ALA A 121 -13.95 -18.08 -2.83
N LYS A 122 -12.81 -18.76 -2.64
CA LYS A 122 -12.79 -20.16 -2.14
C LYS A 122 -13.29 -20.29 -0.70
N TRP A 123 -13.12 -19.27 0.13
CA TRP A 123 -13.55 -19.29 1.53
C TRP A 123 -15.02 -18.90 1.73
N MET A 124 -15.61 -18.21 0.75
CA MET A 124 -16.99 -17.73 0.83
C MET A 124 -17.83 -18.17 -0.38
N PRO A 125 -17.89 -19.47 -0.70
CA PRO A 125 -18.61 -19.95 -1.87
C PRO A 125 -20.11 -19.61 -1.75
N GLY A 126 -20.67 -18.98 -2.79
CA GLY A 126 -22.12 -18.76 -2.90
C GLY A 126 -22.61 -17.37 -2.49
N GLN A 127 -21.71 -16.42 -2.15
CA GLN A 127 -22.07 -15.00 -1.96
C GLN A 127 -22.18 -14.24 -3.29
N GLY A 128 -22.76 -14.87 -4.31
CA GLY A 128 -22.51 -14.63 -5.75
C GLY A 128 -22.56 -13.19 -6.26
N GLY A 129 -23.15 -12.23 -5.54
CA GLY A 129 -23.03 -10.81 -5.90
C GLY A 129 -21.64 -10.21 -5.62
N ALA A 130 -21.11 -10.38 -4.41
CA ALA A 130 -19.85 -9.76 -3.98
C ALA A 130 -18.62 -10.54 -4.48
N GLU A 131 -18.72 -11.87 -4.46
CA GLU A 131 -17.69 -12.78 -4.96
C GLU A 131 -17.40 -12.52 -6.45
N ASN A 132 -18.45 -12.50 -7.29
CA ASN A 132 -18.32 -12.29 -8.73
C ASN A 132 -17.75 -10.91 -9.05
N LYS A 133 -18.21 -9.85 -8.36
CA LYS A 133 -17.68 -8.49 -8.56
C LYS A 133 -16.21 -8.38 -8.15
N GLY A 134 -15.81 -9.01 -7.05
CA GLY A 134 -14.41 -9.02 -6.62
C GLY A 134 -13.50 -9.77 -7.61
N MET A 135 -13.96 -10.90 -8.14
CA MET A 135 -13.24 -11.63 -9.20
C MET A 135 -13.20 -10.85 -10.51
N GLU A 136 -14.29 -10.20 -10.91
CA GLU A 136 -14.34 -9.33 -12.09
C GLU A 136 -13.34 -8.18 -11.98
N LEU A 137 -13.30 -7.51 -10.82
CA LEU A 137 -12.31 -6.46 -10.55
C LEU A 137 -10.89 -7.01 -10.66
N SER A 138 -10.61 -8.18 -10.07
CA SER A 138 -9.28 -8.81 -10.14
C SER A 138 -8.85 -9.07 -11.58
N ASN A 139 -9.76 -9.59 -12.41
CA ASN A 139 -9.50 -9.82 -13.82
C ASN A 139 -9.25 -8.52 -14.59
N LYS A 140 -9.96 -7.43 -14.25
CA LYS A 140 -9.74 -6.09 -14.83
C LYS A 140 -8.40 -5.47 -14.41
N LEU A 141 -7.88 -5.82 -13.25
CA LEU A 141 -6.61 -5.32 -12.73
C LEU A 141 -5.40 -6.11 -13.25
N ALA A 142 -5.58 -7.37 -13.66
CA ALA A 142 -4.50 -8.24 -14.11
C ALA A 142 -3.61 -7.63 -15.22
N PRO A 143 -4.14 -6.95 -16.26
CA PRO A 143 -3.31 -6.29 -17.27
C PRO A 143 -2.41 -5.16 -16.72
N TYR A 144 -2.81 -4.56 -15.59
CA TYR A 144 -2.09 -3.46 -14.95
C TYR A 144 -1.18 -3.93 -13.81
N GLN A 145 -1.11 -5.24 -13.53
CA GLN A 145 -0.37 -5.81 -12.42
C GLN A 145 1.06 -5.27 -12.32
N GLY A 146 1.81 -5.26 -13.43
CA GLY A 146 3.20 -4.79 -13.45
C GLY A 146 3.33 -3.33 -13.05
N ILE A 147 2.47 -2.46 -13.59
CA ILE A 147 2.47 -1.02 -13.29
C ILE A 147 2.04 -0.77 -11.84
N LEU A 148 0.98 -1.44 -11.37
CA LEU A 148 0.54 -1.39 -9.97
C LEU A 148 1.66 -1.82 -9.03
N GLY A 149 2.43 -2.85 -9.41
CA GLY A 149 3.60 -3.30 -8.67
C GLY A 149 4.69 -2.24 -8.55
N LEU A 150 5.03 -1.56 -9.65
CA LEU A 150 6.02 -0.48 -9.65
C LEU A 150 5.55 0.74 -8.83
N VAL A 151 4.30 1.16 -8.97
CA VAL A 151 3.73 2.28 -8.21
C VAL A 151 3.68 1.93 -6.72
N GLY A 152 3.28 0.71 -6.38
CA GLY A 152 3.27 0.23 -5.00
C GLY A 152 4.66 0.21 -4.37
N LEU A 153 5.66 -0.26 -5.12
CA LEU A 153 7.06 -0.23 -4.65
C LEU A 153 7.56 1.19 -4.43
N ALA A 154 7.35 2.09 -5.40
CA ALA A 154 7.78 3.48 -5.27
C ALA A 154 7.13 4.16 -4.05
N ALA A 155 5.82 4.00 -3.88
CA ALA A 155 5.09 4.59 -2.76
C ALA A 155 5.53 4.02 -1.41
N ALA A 156 5.70 2.69 -1.31
CA ALA A 156 6.14 2.05 -0.07
C ALA A 156 7.57 2.45 0.31
N LEU A 157 8.48 2.56 -0.65
CA LEU A 157 9.85 3.01 -0.41
C LEU A 157 9.90 4.48 0.01
N LEU A 158 9.11 5.35 -0.62
CA LEU A 158 9.02 6.76 -0.22
C LEU A 158 8.48 6.89 1.21
N ALA A 159 7.41 6.15 1.56
CA ALA A 159 6.87 6.15 2.91
C ALA A 159 7.87 5.61 3.93
N LEU A 160 8.61 4.55 3.59
CA LEU A 160 9.67 3.99 4.42
C LEU A 160 10.77 5.02 4.69
N LEU A 161 11.30 5.66 3.65
CA LEU A 161 12.38 6.63 3.77
C LEU A 161 11.96 7.88 4.56
N TYR A 162 10.73 8.36 4.35
CA TYR A 162 10.17 9.44 5.16
C TYR A 162 10.09 9.06 6.64
N ARG A 163 9.60 7.85 6.93
CA ARG A 163 9.43 7.38 8.31
C ARG A 163 10.74 7.09 9.03
N LEU A 164 11.79 6.75 8.29
CA LEU A 164 13.15 6.64 8.80
C LEU A 164 13.84 8.00 8.96
N HIS A 165 13.15 9.11 8.70
CA HIS A 165 13.70 10.47 8.73
C HIS A 165 14.90 10.68 7.79
N ILE A 166 15.05 9.83 6.77
CA ILE A 166 16.10 9.95 5.75
C ILE A 166 15.69 11.00 4.72
N LEU A 167 14.40 11.02 4.35
CA LEU A 167 13.82 12.07 3.54
C LEU A 167 13.11 13.08 4.44
N SER A 168 13.71 14.26 4.64
CA SER A 168 12.99 15.44 5.11
C SER A 168 12.38 16.15 3.91
N VAL A 169 11.17 15.77 3.52
CA VAL A 169 10.43 16.52 2.49
C VAL A 169 9.85 17.74 3.18
N GLY A 170 10.65 18.81 3.23
CA GLY A 170 10.20 20.12 3.64
C GLY A 170 9.38 20.75 2.52
N PHE A 171 8.12 21.05 2.82
CA PHE A 171 7.32 22.01 2.07
C PHE A 171 6.69 22.96 3.08
#